data_AF-A0A7J7YMZ2-F1
#
_entry.id   AF-A0A7J7YMZ2-F1
#
_cell.length_a   1.000
_cell.length_b   1.000
_cell.length_c   1.000
_cell.angle_alpha   90.00
_cell.angle_beta   90.00
_cell.angle_gamma   90.00
#
_symmetry.space_group_name_H-M   'P 1'
#
loop_
_entity.id
_entity.type
_entity.pdbx_description
1 polymer ?
#
loop_
_entity_poly.entity_id
_entity_poly.type
_entity_poly.pdbx_seq_one_letter_code
_entity_poly.pdbx_strand_id
1 'polypeptide(L)'
;MAGLSDPELRRELQALGFQPGPITDTTRDVYRKSEEEEQAMYEMVKKIIDVVQDHYVDWEQDMERYPYVGILHVRDTLIPPQSRRRMKRVWDRAVEFLASNESRIQTESHRVAGEDMLVWRWTKPSFFSDSER
;
A
#
# COMPACT_ATOMS: atom_id res chain seq x y z
N MET A 1 -5.77 -23.27 16.31
CA MET A 1 -5.47 -23.51 14.88
C MET A 1 -3.99 -23.89 14.82
N ALA A 2 -3.69 -25.08 14.31
CA ALA A 2 -2.45 -25.82 14.57
C ALA A 2 -1.19 -25.09 14.06
N GLY A 3 -0.22 -24.85 14.96
CA GLY A 3 1.12 -24.44 14.58
C GLY A 3 1.87 -25.61 13.98
N LEU A 4 2.36 -25.45 12.74
CA LEU A 4 3.21 -26.43 12.06
C LEU A 4 4.41 -26.79 12.95
N SER A 5 4.79 -28.05 13.03
CA SER A 5 5.93 -28.44 13.87
C SER A 5 7.24 -27.90 13.27
N ASP A 6 8.20 -27.50 14.11
CA ASP A 6 9.51 -26.97 13.70
C ASP A 6 10.24 -27.75 12.58
N PRO A 7 10.16 -29.11 12.49
CA PRO A 7 10.72 -29.86 11.36
C PRO A 7 10.02 -29.61 10.01
N GLU A 8 8.73 -29.28 10.00
CA GLU A 8 7.96 -29.01 8.78
C GLU A 8 8.31 -27.63 8.23
N LEU A 9 8.39 -26.63 9.11
CA LEU A 9 8.81 -25.27 8.75
C LEU A 9 10.23 -25.26 8.15
N ARG A 10 11.13 -26.09 8.71
CA ARG A 10 12.49 -26.26 8.17
C ARG A 10 12.49 -26.84 6.75
N ARG A 11 11.63 -27.82 6.48
CA ARG A 11 11.51 -28.44 5.15
C ARG A 11 10.97 -27.45 4.12
N GLU A 12 9.99 -26.64 4.51
CA GLU A 12 9.41 -25.60 3.65
C GLU A 12 10.45 -24.54 3.26
N LEU A 13 11.20 -24.02 4.24
CA LEU A 13 12.23 -23.00 4.01
C LEU A 13 13.40 -23.54 3.18
N GLN A 14 13.78 -24.81 3.36
CA GLN A 14 14.78 -25.47 2.52
C GLN A 14 14.29 -25.70 1.09
N ALA A 15 13.01 -26.00 0.88
CA ALA A 15 12.41 -26.15 -0.44
C ALA A 15 12.37 -24.81 -1.21
N LEU A 16 12.26 -23.69 -0.49
CA LEU A 16 12.35 -22.33 -1.04
C LEU A 16 13.79 -21.81 -1.21
N GLY A 17 14.81 -22.63 -0.94
CA GLY A 17 16.22 -22.30 -1.18
C GLY A 17 16.89 -21.46 -0.08
N PHE A 18 16.24 -21.26 1.06
CA PHE A 18 16.85 -20.62 2.22
C PHE A 18 17.55 -21.66 3.11
N GLN A 19 18.77 -21.35 3.61
CA GLN A 19 19.46 -22.19 4.60
C GLN A 19 19.31 -21.59 6.00
N PRO A 20 18.22 -21.88 6.72
CA PRO A 20 18.03 -21.36 8.08
C PRO A 20 19.00 -22.06 9.05
N GLY A 21 19.69 -21.26 9.86
CA GLY A 21 20.42 -21.70 11.05
C GLY A 21 19.49 -22.25 12.15
N PRO A 22 19.95 -22.46 13.40
CA PRO A 22 19.13 -23.08 14.44
C PRO A 22 17.86 -22.27 14.71
N ILE A 23 16.71 -22.82 14.29
CA ILE A 23 15.38 -22.24 14.45
C ILE A 23 15.00 -22.35 15.93
N THR A 24 15.35 -21.33 16.70
CA THR A 24 14.80 -21.12 18.05
C THR A 24 13.57 -20.21 17.98
N ASP A 25 12.76 -20.17 19.04
CA ASP A 25 11.47 -19.45 19.16
C ASP A 25 11.49 -18.02 18.57
N THR A 26 12.63 -17.33 18.69
CA THR A 26 12.88 -15.99 18.15
C THR A 26 12.85 -15.91 16.61
N THR A 27 13.17 -17.00 15.91
CA THR A 27 13.13 -17.04 14.43
C THR A 27 11.67 -17.10 13.94
N ARG A 28 10.79 -17.79 14.69
CA ARG A 28 9.36 -17.90 14.40
C ARG A 28 8.64 -16.56 14.59
N ASP A 29 8.99 -15.83 15.63
CA ASP A 29 8.47 -14.49 15.86
C ASP A 29 9.00 -13.47 14.84
N VAL A 30 10.22 -13.62 14.33
CA VAL A 30 10.73 -12.79 13.24
C VAL A 30 9.93 -13.00 11.96
N TYR A 31 9.61 -14.25 11.60
CA TYR A 31 8.76 -14.53 10.42
C TYR A 31 7.32 -14.06 10.61
N ARG A 32 6.71 -14.31 11.78
CA ARG A 32 5.36 -13.81 12.07
C ARG A 32 5.30 -12.29 12.06
N LYS A 33 6.30 -11.62 12.64
CA LYS A 33 6.40 -10.17 12.66
C LYS A 33 6.63 -9.59 11.26
N SER A 34 7.40 -10.26 10.40
CA SER A 34 7.56 -9.82 9.01
C SER A 34 6.27 -9.98 8.21
N GLU A 35 5.53 -11.07 8.41
CA GLU A 35 4.22 -11.27 7.77
C GLU A 35 3.18 -10.26 8.28
N GLU A 36 3.19 -9.93 9.58
CA GLU A 36 2.32 -8.89 10.15
C GLU A 36 2.65 -7.50 9.57
N GLU A 37 3.93 -7.17 9.42
CA GLU A 37 4.37 -5.91 8.80
C GLU A 37 3.97 -5.85 7.32
N GLU A 38 4.10 -6.95 6.60
CA GLU A 38 3.72 -7.07 5.19
C GLU A 38 2.19 -7.01 5.01
N GLN A 39 1.44 -7.71 5.86
CA GLN A 39 -0.01 -7.64 5.90
C GLN A 39 -0.50 -6.23 6.21
N ALA A 40 0.12 -5.54 7.19
CA ALA A 40 -0.20 -4.16 7.51
C ALA A 40 0.08 -3.22 6.32
N MET A 41 1.13 -3.49 5.53
CA MET A 41 1.40 -2.75 4.29
C MET A 41 0.29 -3.00 3.25
N TYR A 42 -0.07 -4.25 2.96
CA TYR A 42 -1.14 -4.54 1.99
C TYR A 42 -2.50 -3.98 2.42
N GLU A 43 -2.82 -4.06 3.71
CA GLU A 43 -4.03 -3.43 4.26
C GLU A 43 -4.01 -1.92 4.11
N MET A 44 -2.85 -1.28 4.33
CA MET A 44 -2.69 0.16 4.10
C MET A 44 -2.88 0.51 2.62
N VAL A 45 -2.27 -0.26 1.71
CA VAL A 45 -2.42 -0.07 0.26
C VAL A 45 -3.88 -0.17 -0.15
N LYS A 46 -4.62 -1.20 0.30
CA LYS A 46 -6.06 -1.34 0.02
C LYS A 46 -6.85 -0.12 0.49
N LYS A 47 -6.62 0.34 1.72
CA LYS A 47 -7.29 1.53 2.26
C LYS A 47 -6.99 2.79 1.45
N ILE A 48 -5.75 2.96 0.98
CA ILE A 48 -5.38 4.08 0.10
C ILE A 48 -6.15 4.00 -1.21
N ILE A 49 -6.18 2.81 -1.83
CA ILE A 49 -6.91 2.57 -3.08
C ILE A 49 -8.39 2.90 -2.90
N ASP A 50 -9.01 2.42 -1.81
CA ASP A 50 -10.41 2.66 -1.51
C ASP A 50 -10.71 4.17 -1.40
N VAL A 51 -9.90 4.94 -0.67
CA VAL A 51 -10.09 6.40 -0.53
C VAL A 51 -9.94 7.13 -1.86
N VAL A 52 -8.93 6.78 -2.66
CA VAL A 52 -8.70 7.42 -3.97
C VAL A 52 -9.82 7.05 -4.95
N GLN A 53 -10.30 5.82 -4.90
CA GLN A 53 -11.40 5.33 -5.73
C GLN A 53 -12.74 5.97 -5.35
N ASP A 54 -13.04 6.08 -4.05
CA ASP A 54 -14.26 6.71 -3.52
C ASP A 54 -14.32 8.18 -3.95
N HIS A 55 -13.24 8.93 -3.75
CA HIS A 55 -13.13 10.32 -4.24
C HIS A 55 -13.30 10.43 -5.75
N TYR A 56 -12.75 9.47 -6.50
CA TYR A 56 -12.92 9.44 -7.96
C TYR A 56 -14.40 9.23 -8.35
N VAL A 57 -15.10 8.34 -7.65
CA VAL A 57 -16.54 8.08 -7.86
C VAL A 57 -17.37 9.31 -7.49
N ASP A 58 -17.02 10.00 -6.41
CA ASP A 58 -17.68 11.23 -5.98
C ASP A 58 -17.46 12.38 -6.98
N TRP A 59 -16.26 12.48 -7.55
CA TRP A 59 -15.98 13.39 -8.65
C TRP A 59 -16.79 13.06 -9.91
N GLU A 60 -16.92 11.77 -10.27
CA GLU A 60 -17.72 11.36 -11.43
C GLU A 60 -19.22 11.66 -11.23
N GLN A 61 -19.68 11.72 -9.98
CA GLN A 61 -21.06 12.10 -9.60
C GLN A 61 -21.24 13.61 -9.39
N ASP A 62 -20.26 14.44 -9.78
CA ASP A 62 -20.30 15.91 -9.68
C ASP A 62 -20.43 16.43 -8.23
N MET A 63 -20.10 15.59 -7.23
CA MET A 63 -20.03 15.98 -5.82
C MET A 63 -18.70 16.68 -5.50
N GLU A 64 -17.63 16.29 -6.20
CA GLU A 64 -16.27 16.73 -5.92
C GLU A 64 -15.74 17.62 -7.05
N ARG A 65 -15.03 18.69 -6.67
CA ARG A 65 -14.59 19.71 -7.64
C ARG A 65 -13.43 19.26 -8.54
N TYR A 66 -12.63 18.29 -8.10
CA TYR A 66 -11.38 17.93 -8.75
C TYR A 66 -11.15 16.41 -8.79
N PRO A 67 -10.58 15.87 -9.88
CA PRO A 67 -10.34 14.43 -10.06
C PRO A 67 -9.09 13.91 -9.32
N TYR A 68 -8.56 14.66 -8.35
CA TYR A 68 -7.32 14.33 -7.64
C TYR A 68 -7.47 14.54 -6.14
N VAL A 69 -6.70 13.78 -5.37
CA VAL A 69 -6.69 13.80 -3.90
C VAL A 69 -5.29 14.11 -3.38
N GLY A 70 -5.15 15.01 -2.41
CA GLY A 70 -3.85 15.27 -1.79
C GLY A 70 -3.36 14.06 -0.99
N ILE A 71 -2.11 13.64 -1.19
CA ILE A 71 -1.51 12.51 -0.45
C ILE A 71 -1.55 12.77 1.07
N LEU A 72 -1.33 14.03 1.46
CA LEU A 72 -1.41 14.45 2.86
C LEU A 72 -2.82 14.27 3.43
N HIS A 73 -3.86 14.57 2.64
CA HIS A 73 -5.25 14.38 3.05
C HIS A 73 -5.56 12.89 3.24
N VAL A 74 -5.19 12.03 2.28
CA VAL A 74 -5.40 10.58 2.40
C VAL A 74 -4.70 10.02 3.65
N ARG A 75 -3.44 10.44 3.90
CA ARG A 75 -2.70 10.03 5.10
C ARG A 75 -3.43 10.43 6.38
N ASP A 76 -3.94 11.65 6.43
CA ASP A 76 -4.57 12.21 7.62
C ASP A 76 -5.97 11.59 7.86
N THR A 77 -6.67 11.17 6.81
CA THR A 77 -7.91 10.41 6.88
C THR A 77 -7.67 8.97 7.37
N LEU A 78 -6.61 8.32 6.88
CA LEU A 78 -6.32 6.92 7.20
C LEU A 78 -5.57 6.71 8.52
N ILE A 79 -4.75 7.69 8.94
CA ILE A 79 -3.85 7.57 10.09
C ILE A 79 -4.14 8.69 11.10
N PRO A 80 -4.83 8.38 12.21
CA PRO A 80 -5.05 9.33 13.29
C PRO A 80 -3.72 9.87 13.84
N PRO A 81 -3.70 11.12 14.35
CA PRO A 81 -2.46 11.77 14.82
C PRO A 81 -1.66 10.93 15.83
N GLN A 82 -2.35 10.16 16.68
CA GLN A 82 -1.78 9.28 17.71
C GLN A 82 -0.96 8.13 17.11
N SER A 83 -1.37 7.63 15.93
CA SER A 83 -0.77 6.46 15.27
C SER A 83 0.26 6.83 14.21
N ARG A 84 0.38 8.12 13.82
CA ARG A 84 1.30 8.59 12.76
C ARG A 84 2.74 8.14 12.98
N ARG A 85 3.27 8.23 14.19
CA ARG A 85 4.66 7.83 14.48
C ARG A 85 4.90 6.34 14.25
N ARG A 86 3.97 5.49 14.69
CA ARG A 86 4.09 4.03 14.56
C ARG A 86 3.87 3.60 13.11
N MET A 87 2.88 4.19 12.44
CA MET A 87 2.45 3.78 11.10
C MET A 87 3.28 4.42 9.99
N LYS A 88 4.14 5.40 10.27
CA LYS A 88 4.98 6.07 9.26
C LYS A 88 5.75 5.08 8.38
N ARG A 89 6.38 4.06 8.97
CA ARG A 89 7.17 3.08 8.20
C ARG A 89 6.30 2.26 7.24
N VAL A 90 5.11 1.87 7.70
CA VAL A 90 4.13 1.13 6.89
C VAL A 90 3.59 2.02 5.78
N TRP A 91 3.31 3.29 6.08
CA TRP A 91 2.87 4.28 5.12
C TRP A 91 3.91 4.52 4.02
N ASP A 92 5.16 4.83 4.40
CA ASP A 92 6.23 5.12 3.42
C ASP A 92 6.43 3.92 2.48
N ARG A 93 6.40 2.69 3.02
CA ARG A 93 6.52 1.46 2.24
C ARG A 93 5.29 1.19 1.35
N ALA A 94 4.09 1.49 1.84
CA ALA A 94 2.86 1.37 1.05
C ALA A 94 2.84 2.36 -0.13
N VAL A 95 3.30 3.60 0.09
CA VAL A 95 3.42 4.62 -0.97
C VAL A 95 4.44 4.19 -2.03
N GLU A 96 5.61 3.69 -1.60
CA GLU A 96 6.64 3.17 -2.52
C GLU A 96 6.13 1.95 -3.31
N PHE A 97 5.37 1.06 -2.65
CA PHE A 97 4.74 -0.08 -3.29
C PHE A 97 3.69 0.35 -4.32
N LEU A 98 2.84 1.32 -3.99
CA LEU A 98 1.85 1.88 -4.92
C LEU A 98 2.53 2.51 -6.14
N ALA A 99 3.56 3.33 -5.93
CA ALA A 99 4.30 3.96 -7.03
C ALA A 99 4.98 2.95 -7.96
N SER A 100 5.39 1.79 -7.44
CA SER A 100 6.08 0.75 -8.20
C SER A 100 5.15 -0.28 -8.86
N ASN A 101 3.98 -0.55 -8.25
CA ASN A 101 3.16 -1.70 -8.61
C ASN A 101 1.70 -1.36 -8.97
N GLU A 102 1.18 -0.19 -8.58
CA GLU A 102 -0.23 0.16 -8.81
C GLU A 102 -0.37 1.09 -10.01
N SER A 103 -0.75 0.51 -11.15
CA SER A 103 -0.93 1.23 -12.41
C SER A 103 -2.14 2.17 -12.42
N ARG A 104 -3.10 1.96 -11.50
CA ARG A 104 -4.36 2.73 -11.42
C ARG A 104 -4.24 4.04 -10.62
N ILE A 105 -3.13 4.26 -9.91
CA ILE A 105 -2.93 5.47 -9.11
C ILE A 105 -1.67 6.18 -9.60
N GLN A 106 -1.86 7.36 -10.18
CA GLN A 106 -0.75 8.22 -10.58
C GLN A 106 -0.40 9.19 -9.45
N THR A 107 0.88 9.21 -9.06
CA THR A 107 1.43 10.24 -8.16
C THR A 107 1.92 11.42 -8.98
N GLU A 108 1.35 12.60 -8.74
CA GLU A 108 1.66 13.83 -9.47
C GLU A 108 1.92 14.98 -8.49
N SER A 109 2.84 15.88 -8.81
CA SER A 109 3.03 17.14 -8.07
C SER A 109 2.15 18.22 -8.70
N HIS A 110 1.16 18.73 -7.97
CA HIS A 110 0.25 19.76 -8.42
C HIS A 110 0.46 21.05 -7.65
N ARG A 111 0.58 22.18 -8.36
CA ARG A 111 0.84 23.48 -7.74
C ARG A 111 -0.47 24.17 -7.36
N VAL A 112 -0.81 24.17 -6.08
CA VAL A 112 -2.02 24.80 -5.53
C VAL A 112 -1.62 26.04 -4.73
N ALA A 113 -2.18 27.20 -5.08
CA ALA A 113 -1.91 28.47 -4.38
C ALA A 113 -0.42 28.87 -4.27
N GLY A 114 0.42 28.40 -5.20
CA GLY A 114 1.86 28.68 -5.24
C GLY A 114 2.75 27.61 -4.58
N GLU A 115 2.15 26.65 -3.86
CA GLU A 115 2.83 25.53 -3.20
C GLU A 115 2.68 24.24 -4.02
N ASP A 116 3.77 23.47 -4.14
CA ASP A 116 3.75 22.17 -4.80
C ASP A 116 3.23 21.11 -3.83
N MET A 117 2.06 20.56 -4.14
CA MET A 117 1.40 19.53 -3.35
C MET A 117 1.42 18.20 -4.09
N LEU A 118 1.81 17.12 -3.40
CA LEU A 118 1.68 15.79 -3.97
C LEU A 118 0.22 15.34 -3.95
N VAL A 119 -0.27 14.91 -5.11
CA VAL A 119 -1.62 14.43 -5.31
C VAL A 119 -1.61 13.02 -5.93
N TRP A 120 -2.65 12.25 -5.60
CA TRP A 120 -2.99 11.01 -6.27
C TRP A 120 -4.18 11.22 -7.19
N ARG A 121 -4.06 10.67 -8.40
CA ARG A 121 -5.11 10.68 -9.40
C ARG A 121 -5.43 9.25 -9.81
N TRP A 122 -6.71 8.90 -9.82
CA TRP A 122 -7.16 7.64 -10.39
C TRP A 122 -7.00 7.68 -11.90
N THR A 123 -6.18 6.77 -12.45
CA THR A 123 -6.08 6.56 -13.88
C THR A 123 -7.12 5.52 -14.25
N LYS A 124 -8.14 5.93 -15.03
CA LYS A 124 -9.04 4.96 -15.66
C LYS A 124 -8.17 3.93 -16.41
N PRO A 125 -8.42 2.62 -16.29
CA PRO A 125 -7.72 1.65 -17.12
C PRO A 125 -7.98 2.06 -18.56
N SER A 126 -6.90 2.35 -19.28
CA SER A 126 -6.94 2.67 -20.70
C SER A 126 -7.31 1.42 -21.48
N PHE A 127 -8.59 1.04 -21.46
CA PHE A 127 -9.18 0.16 -22.47
C PHE A 127 -9.36 0.88 -23.82
N PHE A 128 -8.99 2.16 -23.89
CA PHE A 128 -9.00 2.96 -25.11
C PHE A 128 -7.60 3.52 -25.37
N SER A 129 -6.73 2.69 -25.93
CA SER A 129 -5.70 3.19 -26.86
C SER A 129 -5.16 2.06 -27.74
N ASP A 130 -6.04 1.31 -28.39
CA ASP A 130 -5.74 0.71 -29.69
C ASP A 130 -6.87 1.09 -30.65
N SER A 131 -6.82 2.34 -31.09
CA SER A 131 -7.46 2.78 -32.31
C SER A 131 -6.51 3.79 -32.88
N GLU A 132 -5.63 3.30 -33.75
CA GLU A 132 -5.25 3.89 -35.03
C GLU A 132 -3.94 3.26 -35.51
N ARG A 133 -4.06 2.19 -36.31
CA ARG A 133 -3.28 2.03 -37.55
C ARG A 133 -3.97 1.11 -38.54
#